data_AF-A0A934GMR6-F1
#
_entry.id   AF-A0A934GMR6-F1
#
_cell.length_a   1.000
_cell.length_b   1.000
_cell.length_c   1.000
_cell.angle_alpha   90.00
_cell.angle_beta   90.00
_cell.angle_gamma   90.00
#
_symmetry.space_group_name_H-M   'P 1'
#
loop_
_entity.id
_entity.type
_entity.pdbx_description
1 polymer ?
#
loop_
_entity_poly.entity_id
_entity_poly.type
_entity_poly.pdbx_seq_one_letter_code
_entity_poly.pdbx_strand_id
1 'polypeptide(L)'
;MGNADANILDGGAGADRMLGGDGNDSLGGSGGIDFLEGMAGNDTLADSTSSGCFNGGTGDDKLSGGAAADFFMGGKGDDAVTTGGGNDVIVFNRGDGYDKVTVGANGSVTLSLGGGIAYADLKFKKSGNDLVLQTGKDGEGIEFADWYARSARHNVLNLQVVAEAMAGFDAASANPLLSKKVQDFDFAGLAGAFDAARAAKPSLSSWTLTSALTQFHLAASDSSALGGDLAYQYGKNGSLSGIGLASAQDIIGDAQFGAQAQALKPLSGLQEGAVRLG
;
A
#
# COMPACT_ATOMS: atom_id res chain seq x y z
N MET A 1 22.03 0.63 10.62
CA MET A 1 21.20 1.44 11.54
C MET A 1 21.82 2.81 11.61
N GLY A 2 21.00 3.83 11.45
CA GLY A 2 21.36 5.22 11.69
C GLY A 2 21.08 5.65 13.12
N ASN A 3 20.98 6.98 13.32
CA ASN A 3 20.84 7.67 14.60
C ASN A 3 19.88 8.86 14.46
N ALA A 4 20.00 9.88 15.31
CA ALA A 4 19.12 11.05 15.26
C ALA A 4 19.56 12.14 14.26
N ASP A 5 20.72 11.96 13.60
CA ASP A 5 21.22 12.84 12.55
C ASP A 5 20.86 12.28 11.17
N ALA A 6 20.91 13.12 10.13
CA ALA A 6 20.78 12.65 8.75
C ALA A 6 21.90 11.65 8.38
N ASN A 7 21.53 10.48 7.89
CA ASN A 7 22.42 9.38 7.58
C ASN A 7 22.30 8.95 6.11
N ILE A 8 23.36 8.29 5.62
CA ILE A 8 23.37 7.62 4.32
C ILE A 8 23.73 6.17 4.60
N LEU A 9 22.79 5.27 4.32
CA LEU A 9 22.92 3.83 4.52
C LEU A 9 22.82 3.12 3.17
N ASP A 10 23.72 2.18 2.91
CA ASP A 10 23.72 1.33 1.71
C ASP A 10 23.89 -0.12 2.16
N GLY A 11 22.94 -0.99 1.79
CA GLY A 11 22.97 -2.43 2.09
C GLY A 11 24.00 -3.16 1.24
N GLY A 12 24.22 -2.69 0.01
CA GLY A 12 25.14 -3.32 -0.92
C GLY A 12 24.56 -4.60 -1.52
N ALA A 13 25.15 -5.76 -1.21
CA ALA A 13 24.73 -7.02 -1.81
C ALA A 13 24.29 -8.00 -0.73
N GLY A 14 23.21 -8.73 -1.02
CA GLY A 14 22.52 -9.56 -0.04
C GLY A 14 21.21 -8.91 0.41
N ALA A 15 20.43 -9.67 1.16
CA ALA A 15 19.18 -9.15 1.73
C ALA A 15 19.49 -8.41 3.04
N ASP A 16 19.20 -7.11 3.06
CA ASP A 16 19.54 -6.22 4.16
C ASP A 16 18.32 -5.72 4.92
N ARG A 17 18.53 -5.39 6.20
CA ARG A 17 17.57 -4.62 7.01
C ARG A 17 18.23 -3.34 7.46
N MET A 18 17.66 -2.21 7.05
CA MET A 18 18.14 -0.88 7.37
C MET A 18 17.09 -0.10 8.15
N LEU A 19 17.59 0.67 9.13
CA LEU A 19 16.81 1.60 9.94
C LEU A 19 17.49 2.96 9.84
N GLY A 20 16.77 3.98 9.41
CA GLY A 20 17.20 5.38 9.37
C GLY A 20 17.39 5.92 10.77
N GLY A 21 16.30 6.20 11.49
CA GLY A 21 16.38 6.74 12.84
C GLY A 21 15.42 7.92 13.01
N ASP A 22 15.86 8.99 13.67
CA ASP A 22 15.02 10.19 13.84
C ASP A 22 15.40 11.31 12.84
N GLY A 23 16.45 11.09 12.03
CA GLY A 23 16.99 12.05 11.08
C GLY A 23 16.32 11.98 9.71
N ASN A 24 16.69 12.90 8.80
CA ASN A 24 16.29 12.78 7.39
C ASN A 24 17.32 11.92 6.67
N ASP A 25 16.99 10.65 6.46
CA ASP A 25 17.93 9.62 6.07
C ASP A 25 17.80 9.25 4.59
N SER A 26 18.90 8.74 4.03
CA SER A 26 18.95 8.16 2.68
C SER A 26 19.34 6.70 2.78
N LEU A 27 18.40 5.80 2.45
CA LEU A 27 18.58 4.34 2.53
C LEU A 27 18.58 3.74 1.12
N GLY A 28 19.64 3.00 0.78
CA GLY A 28 19.78 2.27 -0.48
C GLY A 28 19.86 0.76 -0.26
N GLY A 29 18.90 -0.02 -0.75
CA GLY A 29 18.91 -1.50 -0.65
C GLY A 29 20.00 -2.15 -1.48
N SER A 30 20.13 -1.67 -2.72
CA SER A 30 21.01 -2.25 -3.73
C SER A 30 20.54 -3.64 -4.16
N GLY A 31 21.08 -4.77 -3.68
CA GLY A 31 20.78 -6.09 -4.26
C GLY A 31 20.43 -7.18 -3.28
N GLY A 32 19.15 -7.52 -3.16
CA GLY A 32 18.62 -8.57 -2.28
C GLY A 32 17.19 -8.23 -1.88
N ILE A 33 16.54 -9.04 -1.06
CA ILE A 33 15.21 -8.63 -0.54
C ILE A 33 15.41 -7.73 0.66
N ASP A 34 15.36 -6.43 0.41
CA ASP A 34 15.75 -5.41 1.38
C ASP A 34 14.56 -4.86 2.16
N PHE A 35 14.80 -4.53 3.42
CA PHE A 35 13.83 -3.90 4.33
C PHE A 35 14.37 -2.53 4.72
N LEU A 36 13.80 -1.49 4.12
CA LEU A 36 14.19 -0.10 4.31
C LEU A 36 13.17 0.57 5.23
N GLU A 37 13.57 0.91 6.45
CA GLU A 37 12.72 1.55 7.46
C GLU A 37 13.30 2.95 7.77
N GLY A 38 12.67 4.01 7.25
CA GLY A 38 13.08 5.40 7.48
C GLY A 38 12.98 5.80 8.95
N MET A 39 11.85 5.40 9.56
CA MET A 39 11.47 5.63 10.95
C MET A 39 10.86 7.01 11.17
N ALA A 40 11.61 8.02 11.62
CA ALA A 40 11.09 9.37 11.78
C ALA A 40 11.99 10.36 11.04
N GLY A 41 11.40 11.35 10.38
CA GLY A 41 12.13 12.27 9.52
C GLY A 41 11.56 12.23 8.11
N ASN A 42 12.10 13.08 7.23
CA ASN A 42 11.73 13.07 5.83
C ASN A 42 12.79 12.29 5.06
N ASP A 43 12.53 11.02 4.83
CA ASP A 43 13.49 10.05 4.37
C ASP A 43 13.44 9.83 2.86
N THR A 44 14.52 9.26 2.32
CA THR A 44 14.60 8.81 0.93
C THR A 44 15.05 7.36 0.88
N LEU A 45 14.14 6.48 0.50
CA LEU A 45 14.33 5.03 0.45
C LEU A 45 14.31 4.56 -1.00
N ALA A 46 15.36 3.86 -1.43
CA ALA A 46 15.46 3.35 -2.79
C ALA A 46 16.02 1.92 -2.83
N ASP A 47 15.30 1.03 -3.52
CA ASP A 47 15.83 -0.25 -4.00
C ASP A 47 15.40 -0.40 -5.46
N SER A 48 16.36 -0.75 -6.31
CA SER A 48 16.20 -0.67 -7.77
C SER A 48 16.50 -1.98 -8.49
N THR A 49 17.09 -2.98 -7.81
CA THR A 49 17.56 -4.19 -8.48
C THR A 49 16.79 -5.44 -8.09
N SER A 50 16.04 -5.37 -7.00
CA SER A 50 15.36 -6.49 -6.35
C SER A 50 14.06 -6.04 -5.68
N SER A 51 13.31 -7.01 -5.17
CA SER A 51 12.07 -6.75 -4.42
C SER A 51 12.41 -6.14 -3.07
N GLY A 52 11.85 -4.98 -2.77
CA GLY A 52 12.03 -4.25 -1.52
C GLY A 52 10.77 -4.16 -0.66
N CYS A 53 10.97 -4.02 0.63
CA CYS A 53 9.98 -3.55 1.60
C CYS A 53 10.36 -2.15 2.04
N PHE A 54 9.50 -1.19 1.77
CA PHE A 54 9.72 0.22 2.04
C PHE A 54 8.76 0.68 3.12
N ASN A 55 9.28 1.20 4.23
CA ASN A 55 8.53 1.83 5.31
C ASN A 55 9.10 3.21 5.57
N GLY A 56 8.42 4.28 5.11
CA GLY A 56 8.85 5.65 5.37
C GLY A 56 8.81 5.95 6.87
N GLY A 57 7.65 5.71 7.48
CA GLY A 57 7.48 5.79 8.93
C GLY A 57 6.71 7.05 9.30
N THR A 58 7.35 8.08 9.83
CA THR A 58 6.70 9.38 10.08
C THR A 58 7.50 10.52 9.47
N GLY A 59 6.83 11.41 8.75
CA GLY A 59 7.43 12.50 8.00
C GLY A 59 7.03 12.41 6.54
N ASP A 60 7.52 13.33 5.71
CA ASP A 60 7.19 13.34 4.28
C ASP A 60 8.28 12.60 3.51
N ASP A 61 8.03 11.33 3.21
CA ASP A 61 9.03 10.39 2.72
C ASP A 61 9.03 10.24 1.19
N LYS A 62 10.16 9.80 0.64
CA LYS A 62 10.31 9.44 -0.78
C LYS A 62 10.71 8.00 -0.92
N LEU A 63 9.84 7.21 -1.54
CA LEU A 63 9.99 5.76 -1.65
C LEU A 63 10.07 5.40 -3.14
N SER A 64 11.15 4.73 -3.56
CA SER A 64 11.36 4.37 -4.96
C SER A 64 11.76 2.90 -5.11
N GLY A 65 10.88 2.14 -5.75
CA GLY A 65 11.11 0.75 -6.13
C GLY A 65 11.77 0.57 -7.50
N GLY A 66 11.97 -0.71 -7.81
CA GLY A 66 12.71 -1.19 -8.97
C GLY A 66 11.80 -1.74 -10.06
N ALA A 67 12.25 -2.80 -10.73
CA ALA A 67 11.44 -3.53 -11.71
C ALA A 67 10.80 -4.80 -11.13
N ALA A 68 11.15 -5.14 -9.89
CA ALA A 68 10.65 -6.30 -9.15
C ALA A 68 9.41 -5.91 -8.36
N ALA A 69 8.67 -6.91 -7.87
CA ALA A 69 7.46 -6.65 -7.09
C ALA A 69 7.84 -6.13 -5.70
N ASP A 70 7.37 -4.92 -5.37
CA ASP A 70 7.75 -4.19 -4.16
C ASP A 70 6.56 -4.00 -3.19
N PHE A 71 6.86 -3.81 -1.90
CA PHE A 71 5.88 -3.52 -0.86
C PHE A 71 6.12 -2.12 -0.27
N PHE A 72 5.14 -1.21 -0.40
CA PHE A 72 5.26 0.18 0.04
C PHE A 72 4.31 0.51 1.17
N MET A 73 4.88 0.99 2.28
CA MET A 73 4.24 1.73 3.36
C MET A 73 4.81 3.15 3.34
N GLY A 74 3.98 4.14 2.97
CA GLY A 74 4.34 5.55 3.19
C GLY A 74 4.54 5.79 4.68
N GLY A 75 3.48 5.50 5.44
CA GLY A 75 3.44 5.73 6.87
C GLY A 75 2.64 6.99 7.14
N LYS A 76 3.07 7.80 8.10
CA LYS A 76 2.40 9.06 8.44
C LYS A 76 3.12 10.24 7.81
N GLY A 77 2.42 11.03 7.02
CA GLY A 77 2.92 12.23 6.36
C GLY A 77 2.38 12.30 4.95
N ASP A 78 2.88 13.27 4.17
CA ASP A 78 2.50 13.37 2.77
C ASP A 78 3.62 12.76 1.90
N ASP A 79 3.49 11.46 1.64
CA ASP A 79 4.57 10.66 1.03
C ASP A 79 4.58 10.67 -0.49
N ALA A 80 5.75 10.50 -1.10
CA ALA A 80 5.93 10.34 -2.53
C ALA A 80 6.43 8.92 -2.87
N VAL A 81 5.55 8.10 -3.45
CA VAL A 81 5.85 6.72 -3.83
C VAL A 81 6.04 6.60 -5.34
N THR A 82 7.15 6.00 -5.77
CA THR A 82 7.38 5.58 -7.15
C THR A 82 7.56 4.07 -7.17
N THR A 83 6.55 3.34 -7.67
CA THR A 83 6.57 1.87 -7.52
C THR A 83 7.57 1.20 -8.47
N GLY A 84 7.70 1.72 -9.70
CA GLY A 84 8.48 1.07 -10.73
C GLY A 84 7.69 -0.03 -11.44
N GLY A 85 8.37 -1.06 -11.93
CA GLY A 85 7.73 -2.21 -12.56
C GLY A 85 7.49 -3.33 -11.54
N GLY A 86 6.72 -4.35 -11.90
CA GLY A 86 6.46 -5.47 -11.00
C GLY A 86 5.01 -5.48 -10.50
N ASN A 87 4.68 -6.45 -9.65
CA ASN A 87 3.35 -6.54 -9.05
C ASN A 87 3.39 -5.92 -7.65
N ASP A 88 3.26 -4.61 -7.59
CA ASP A 88 3.52 -3.85 -6.37
C ASP A 88 2.29 -3.84 -5.46
N VAL A 89 2.54 -3.78 -4.17
CA VAL A 89 1.51 -3.61 -3.15
C VAL A 89 1.80 -2.34 -2.37
N ILE A 90 0.86 -1.39 -2.45
CA ILE A 90 0.87 -0.17 -1.65
C ILE A 90 -0.16 -0.36 -0.55
N VAL A 91 0.24 -0.18 0.71
CA VAL A 91 -0.68 -0.20 1.84
C VAL A 91 -0.91 1.21 2.36
N PHE A 92 -2.15 1.48 2.78
CA PHE A 92 -2.54 2.78 3.29
C PHE A 92 -3.61 2.63 4.37
N ASN A 93 -3.40 3.26 5.51
CA ASN A 93 -4.31 3.27 6.64
C ASN A 93 -4.90 4.65 6.89
N ARG A 94 -5.99 4.66 7.67
CA ARG A 94 -6.53 5.91 8.18
C ARG A 94 -5.47 6.67 8.99
N GLY A 95 -5.25 7.92 8.61
CA GLY A 95 -4.32 8.83 9.27
C GLY A 95 -2.90 8.76 8.73
N ASP A 96 -2.66 8.03 7.63
CA ASP A 96 -1.38 7.97 6.95
C ASP A 96 -1.08 9.31 6.27
N GLY A 97 -2.05 9.97 5.63
CA GLY A 97 -1.90 11.35 5.16
C GLY A 97 -2.36 11.52 3.72
N TYR A 98 -1.60 12.28 2.93
CA TYR A 98 -1.85 12.46 1.50
C TYR A 98 -0.68 11.97 0.64
N ASP A 99 -0.79 10.75 0.14
CA ASP A 99 0.29 10.12 -0.61
C ASP A 99 0.17 10.44 -2.10
N LYS A 100 1.27 10.82 -2.72
CA LYS A 100 1.39 10.93 -4.18
C LYS A 100 2.10 9.71 -4.76
N VAL A 101 1.39 8.93 -5.56
CA VAL A 101 1.88 7.70 -6.16
C VAL A 101 2.12 7.87 -7.67
N THR A 102 3.35 7.60 -8.09
CA THR A 102 3.72 7.41 -9.50
C THR A 102 3.96 5.93 -9.77
N VAL A 103 2.93 5.23 -10.23
CA VAL A 103 3.05 3.82 -10.63
C VAL A 103 3.89 3.69 -11.89
N GLY A 104 4.73 2.65 -12.03
CA GLY A 104 5.46 2.42 -13.29
C GLY A 104 4.56 1.89 -14.41
N ALA A 105 5.13 1.69 -15.60
CA ALA A 105 4.35 1.36 -16.81
C ALA A 105 4.13 -0.14 -17.03
N ASN A 106 4.82 -0.98 -16.27
CA ASN A 106 4.82 -2.44 -16.42
C ASN A 106 4.41 -3.09 -15.11
N GLY A 107 3.76 -4.25 -15.19
CA GLY A 107 3.25 -4.95 -14.00
C GLY A 107 1.93 -4.35 -13.49
N SER A 108 1.53 -4.73 -12.29
CA SER A 108 0.24 -4.36 -11.69
C SER A 108 0.40 -3.79 -10.29
N VAL A 109 -0.51 -2.94 -9.87
CA VAL A 109 -0.48 -2.34 -8.53
C VAL A 109 -1.76 -2.71 -7.80
N THR A 110 -1.58 -3.17 -6.57
CA THR A 110 -2.65 -3.34 -5.58
C THR A 110 -2.55 -2.23 -4.55
N LEU A 111 -3.64 -1.48 -4.37
CA LEU A 111 -3.80 -0.60 -3.22
C LEU A 111 -4.58 -1.35 -2.13
N SER A 112 -3.97 -1.55 -0.97
CA SER A 112 -4.57 -2.23 0.18
C SER A 112 -4.86 -1.26 1.32
N LEU A 113 -6.14 -1.00 1.56
CA LEU A 113 -6.63 -0.09 2.59
C LEU A 113 -6.88 -0.80 3.93
N GLY A 114 -6.58 -0.12 5.03
CA GLY A 114 -6.89 -0.56 6.39
C GLY A 114 -7.15 0.58 7.36
N GLY A 115 -6.76 0.42 8.63
CA GLY A 115 -6.86 1.45 9.67
C GLY A 115 -8.31 1.88 9.99
N GLY A 116 -9.29 1.06 9.60
CA GLY A 116 -10.70 1.38 9.79
C GLY A 116 -11.29 2.38 8.79
N ILE A 117 -10.67 2.57 7.62
CA ILE A 117 -11.27 3.30 6.49
C ILE A 117 -12.59 2.61 6.10
N ALA A 118 -13.72 3.31 6.21
CA ALA A 118 -15.02 2.74 5.86
C ALA A 118 -15.37 2.97 4.38
N TYR A 119 -16.20 2.12 3.80
CA TYR A 119 -16.66 2.28 2.41
C TYR A 119 -17.40 3.59 2.12
N ALA A 120 -18.00 4.21 3.14
CA ALA A 120 -18.67 5.51 3.02
C ALA A 120 -17.68 6.68 2.87
N ASP A 121 -16.42 6.45 3.25
CA ASP A 121 -15.36 7.45 3.23
C ASP A 121 -14.69 7.56 1.86
N LEU A 122 -14.81 6.51 1.06
CA LEU A 122 -14.15 6.38 -0.24
C LEU A 122 -14.81 7.26 -1.31
N LYS A 123 -14.03 8.19 -1.86
CA LYS A 123 -14.46 9.06 -2.96
C LYS A 123 -13.37 9.18 -4.01
N PHE A 124 -13.74 9.07 -5.28
CA PHE A 124 -12.87 9.48 -6.37
C PHE A 124 -13.05 10.95 -6.70
N LYS A 125 -11.94 11.60 -7.02
CA LYS A 125 -11.85 12.95 -7.53
C LYS A 125 -10.78 12.99 -8.63
N LYS A 126 -10.99 13.82 -9.65
CA LYS A 126 -9.94 14.17 -10.60
C LYS A 126 -9.29 15.47 -10.15
N SER A 127 -7.96 15.49 -10.10
CA SER A 127 -7.15 16.68 -9.79
C SER A 127 -6.18 16.91 -10.95
N GLY A 128 -6.43 17.91 -11.81
CA GLY A 128 -5.60 18.09 -13.01
C GLY A 128 -5.57 16.84 -13.89
N ASN A 129 -4.40 16.20 -14.01
CA ASN A 129 -4.21 14.93 -14.73
C ASN A 129 -4.23 13.69 -13.83
N ASP A 130 -4.51 13.85 -12.54
CA ASP A 130 -4.33 12.82 -11.54
C ASP A 130 -5.69 12.28 -11.07
N LEU A 131 -5.72 11.02 -10.65
CA LEU A 131 -6.86 10.39 -10.01
C LEU A 131 -6.61 10.35 -8.50
N VAL A 132 -7.51 10.90 -7.71
CA VAL A 132 -7.41 10.95 -6.25
C VAL A 132 -8.46 10.02 -5.66
N LEU A 133 -8.04 9.08 -4.82
CA LEU A 133 -8.91 8.34 -3.90
C LEU A 133 -8.84 8.98 -2.52
N GLN A 134 -9.91 9.63 -2.09
CA GLN A 134 -10.05 10.16 -0.74
C GLN A 134 -10.53 9.07 0.22
N THR A 135 -10.01 9.06 1.46
CA THR A 135 -10.22 7.98 2.46
C THR A 135 -10.95 8.45 3.73
N GLY A 136 -11.54 9.65 3.70
CA GLY A 136 -12.60 10.08 4.63
C GLY A 136 -12.41 11.47 5.21
N LYS A 137 -11.25 11.73 5.83
CA LYS A 137 -10.98 13.05 6.41
C LYS A 137 -10.58 14.03 5.31
N ASP A 138 -11.05 15.28 5.40
CA ASP A 138 -10.65 16.33 4.46
C ASP A 138 -9.12 16.47 4.49
N GLY A 139 -8.49 16.20 3.34
CA GLY A 139 -7.04 16.24 3.16
C GLY A 139 -6.35 14.88 3.12
N GLU A 140 -7.04 13.77 3.42
CA GLU A 140 -6.45 12.43 3.41
C GLU A 140 -6.81 11.65 2.14
N GLY A 141 -5.84 10.94 1.57
CA GLY A 141 -6.06 10.09 0.41
C GLY A 141 -4.79 9.79 -0.37
N ILE A 142 -4.99 9.16 -1.53
CA ILE A 142 -3.90 8.78 -2.43
C ILE A 142 -4.15 9.40 -3.80
N GLU A 143 -3.15 10.11 -4.32
CA GLU A 143 -3.14 10.73 -5.64
C GLU A 143 -2.27 9.92 -6.60
N PHE A 144 -2.93 9.26 -7.55
CA PHE A 144 -2.28 8.57 -8.66
C PHE A 144 -1.92 9.56 -9.76
N ALA A 145 -0.63 9.87 -9.85
CA ALA A 145 -0.08 10.85 -10.76
C ALA A 145 -0.23 10.43 -12.23
N ASP A 146 -0.53 11.41 -13.08
CA ASP A 146 -0.64 11.27 -14.53
C ASP A 146 -1.71 10.25 -15.01
N TRP A 147 -2.65 9.83 -14.16
CA TRP A 147 -3.71 8.86 -14.51
C TRP A 147 -4.44 9.22 -15.82
N TYR A 148 -4.80 10.50 -15.99
CA TYR A 148 -5.50 11.01 -17.17
C TYR A 148 -4.58 11.51 -18.29
N ALA A 149 -3.27 11.56 -18.04
CA ALA A 149 -2.27 11.94 -19.05
C ALA A 149 -1.64 10.72 -19.74
N ARG A 150 -1.61 9.56 -19.08
CA ARG A 150 -0.89 8.36 -19.55
C ARG A 150 -1.69 7.10 -19.25
N SER A 151 -2.21 6.43 -20.28
CA SER A 151 -2.93 5.15 -20.12
C SER A 151 -2.08 4.04 -19.52
N ALA A 152 -0.75 4.13 -19.64
CA ALA A 152 0.18 3.20 -18.99
C ALA A 152 0.16 3.26 -17.45
N ARG A 153 -0.55 4.24 -16.85
CA ARG A 153 -0.75 4.36 -15.39
C ARG A 153 -2.04 3.70 -14.90
N HIS A 154 -2.83 3.10 -15.80
CA HIS A 154 -4.07 2.40 -15.45
C HIS A 154 -3.82 0.98 -14.93
N ASN A 155 -2.59 0.67 -14.53
CA ASN A 155 -2.17 -0.61 -13.97
C ASN A 155 -2.39 -0.72 -12.45
N VAL A 156 -3.04 0.27 -11.82
CA VAL A 156 -3.68 0.07 -10.50
C VAL A 156 -4.94 -0.75 -10.72
N LEU A 157 -4.84 -2.06 -10.49
CA LEU A 157 -5.89 -3.01 -10.84
C LEU A 157 -6.78 -3.34 -9.64
N ASN A 158 -6.19 -3.50 -8.46
CA ASN A 158 -6.88 -4.00 -7.29
C ASN A 158 -7.00 -2.93 -6.21
N LEU A 159 -8.21 -2.82 -5.67
CA LEU A 159 -8.46 -2.20 -4.37
C LEU A 159 -8.72 -3.33 -3.39
N GLN A 160 -7.78 -3.61 -2.50
CA GLN A 160 -7.98 -4.50 -1.37
C GLN A 160 -8.40 -3.66 -0.16
N VAL A 161 -9.32 -4.17 0.66
CA VAL A 161 -9.70 -3.57 1.94
C VAL A 161 -9.62 -4.61 3.03
N VAL A 162 -8.83 -4.35 4.08
CA VAL A 162 -8.80 -5.14 5.32
C VAL A 162 -10.04 -4.79 6.12
N ALA A 163 -11.16 -5.37 5.70
CA ALA A 163 -12.48 -5.12 6.25
C ALA A 163 -12.58 -5.44 7.74
N GLU A 164 -11.79 -6.38 8.27
CA GLU A 164 -11.75 -6.68 9.71
C GLU A 164 -11.34 -5.46 10.56
N ALA A 165 -10.62 -4.49 9.99
CA ALA A 165 -10.26 -3.25 10.67
C ALA A 165 -11.40 -2.21 10.71
N MET A 166 -12.45 -2.38 9.89
CA MET A 166 -13.54 -1.41 9.78
C MET A 166 -14.51 -1.47 10.96
N ALA A 167 -14.99 -0.30 11.37
CA ALA A 167 -16.15 -0.22 12.25
C ALA A 167 -17.38 -0.85 11.57
N GLY A 168 -17.99 -1.84 12.23
CA GLY A 168 -19.15 -2.56 11.70
C GLY A 168 -18.80 -3.85 10.94
N PHE A 169 -17.53 -4.26 10.90
CA PHE A 169 -17.19 -5.63 10.54
C PHE A 169 -17.86 -6.61 11.48
N ASP A 170 -18.50 -7.63 10.91
CA ASP A 170 -19.10 -8.73 11.64
C ASP A 170 -19.07 -9.97 10.75
N ALA A 171 -18.33 -10.99 11.16
CA ALA A 171 -18.21 -12.25 10.42
C ALA A 171 -19.56 -12.96 10.18
N ALA A 172 -20.60 -12.64 10.97
CA ALA A 172 -21.96 -13.12 10.79
C ALA A 172 -22.86 -12.15 9.99
N SER A 173 -22.34 -11.03 9.50
CA SER A 173 -23.09 -10.02 8.77
C SER A 173 -23.74 -10.57 7.51
N ALA A 174 -24.97 -10.16 7.25
CA ALA A 174 -25.64 -10.41 5.98
C ALA A 174 -25.09 -9.53 4.84
N ASN A 175 -24.37 -8.45 5.15
CA ASN A 175 -23.68 -7.66 4.14
C ASN A 175 -22.38 -8.38 3.73
N PRO A 176 -22.26 -8.86 2.48
CA PRO A 176 -21.09 -9.62 2.04
C PRO A 176 -19.78 -8.82 2.10
N LEU A 177 -19.85 -7.49 2.06
CA LEU A 177 -18.67 -6.62 2.16
C LEU A 177 -18.16 -6.46 3.60
N LEU A 178 -18.90 -6.94 4.61
CA LEU A 178 -18.55 -6.81 6.03
C LEU A 178 -18.42 -8.15 6.75
N SER A 179 -18.54 -9.27 6.04
CA SER A 179 -18.54 -10.62 6.63
C SER A 179 -17.26 -11.42 6.40
N LYS A 180 -16.34 -10.91 5.57
CA LYS A 180 -15.02 -11.48 5.32
C LYS A 180 -13.93 -10.48 5.61
N LYS A 181 -12.81 -10.96 6.14
CA LYS A 181 -11.72 -10.12 6.66
C LYS A 181 -11.07 -9.25 5.60
N VAL A 182 -10.97 -9.75 4.37
CA VAL A 182 -10.36 -9.09 3.22
C VAL A 182 -11.39 -9.05 2.10
N GLN A 183 -11.47 -7.91 1.42
CA GLN A 183 -12.39 -7.63 0.33
C GLN A 183 -11.62 -7.02 -0.83
N ASP A 184 -11.74 -7.61 -2.02
CA ASP A 184 -11.05 -7.16 -3.22
C ASP A 184 -12.04 -6.60 -4.23
N PHE A 185 -11.66 -5.49 -4.85
CA PHE A 185 -12.45 -4.79 -5.86
C PHE A 185 -11.61 -4.45 -7.08
N ASP A 186 -12.27 -4.37 -8.24
CA ASP A 186 -11.69 -3.90 -9.49
C ASP A 186 -11.52 -2.38 -9.45
N PHE A 187 -10.32 -1.93 -9.08
CA PHE A 187 -10.00 -0.50 -8.98
C PHE A 187 -10.12 0.18 -10.34
N ALA A 188 -9.62 -0.45 -11.40
CA ALA A 188 -9.68 0.08 -12.76
C ALA A 188 -11.14 0.22 -13.23
N GLY A 189 -11.98 -0.77 -12.92
CA GLY A 189 -13.42 -0.72 -13.17
C GLY A 189 -14.13 0.40 -12.40
N LEU A 190 -13.82 0.58 -11.11
CA LEU A 190 -14.34 1.68 -10.30
C LEU A 190 -13.93 3.05 -10.87
N ALA A 191 -12.68 3.20 -11.30
CA ALA A 191 -12.20 4.43 -11.93
C ALA A 191 -12.91 4.69 -13.28
N GLY A 192 -13.13 3.66 -14.09
CA GLY A 192 -13.92 3.75 -15.31
C GLY A 192 -15.38 4.16 -15.07
N ALA A 193 -15.99 3.66 -13.99
CA ALA A 193 -17.34 4.07 -13.58
C ALA A 193 -17.38 5.54 -13.14
N PHE A 194 -16.36 6.01 -12.42
CA PHE A 194 -16.20 7.43 -12.10
C PHE A 194 -16.07 8.29 -13.37
N ASP A 195 -15.29 7.85 -14.34
CA ASP A 195 -15.12 8.57 -15.61
C ASP A 195 -16.44 8.65 -16.41
N ALA A 196 -17.22 7.57 -16.44
CA ALA A 196 -18.55 7.56 -17.02
C ALA A 196 -19.50 8.54 -16.30
N ALA A 197 -19.44 8.58 -14.96
CA ALA A 197 -20.24 9.52 -14.16
C ALA A 197 -19.86 10.99 -14.44
N ARG A 198 -18.56 11.29 -14.59
CA ARG A 198 -18.08 12.61 -15.00
C ARG A 198 -18.51 12.98 -16.42
N ALA A 199 -18.50 12.03 -17.35
CA ALA A 199 -18.95 12.27 -18.72
C ALA A 199 -20.45 12.62 -18.76
N ALA A 200 -21.27 11.95 -17.95
CA ALA A 200 -22.69 12.26 -17.80
C ALA A 200 -22.96 13.58 -17.05
N LYS A 201 -22.10 13.93 -16.09
CA LYS A 201 -22.19 15.17 -15.30
C LYS A 201 -20.81 15.85 -15.20
N PRO A 202 -20.44 16.72 -16.15
CA PRO A 202 -19.11 17.37 -16.18
C PRO A 202 -18.78 18.24 -14.96
N SER A 203 -19.80 18.67 -14.19
CA SER A 203 -19.63 19.41 -12.93
C SER A 203 -19.33 18.54 -11.71
N LEU A 204 -19.23 17.21 -11.88
CA LEU A 204 -18.95 16.27 -10.79
C LEU A 204 -17.52 16.47 -10.27
N SER A 205 -17.40 17.01 -9.06
CA SER A 205 -16.11 17.26 -8.39
C SER A 205 -15.62 16.09 -7.53
N SER A 206 -16.53 15.24 -7.06
CA SER A 206 -16.24 14.03 -6.28
C SER A 206 -17.32 12.98 -6.50
N TRP A 207 -16.97 11.69 -6.43
CA TRP A 207 -17.88 10.58 -6.61
C TRP A 207 -17.68 9.52 -5.53
N THR A 208 -18.71 9.25 -4.75
CA THR A 208 -18.67 8.23 -3.69
C THR A 208 -18.65 6.83 -4.29
N LEU A 209 -17.74 5.97 -3.84
CA LEU A 209 -17.60 4.61 -4.37
C LEU A 209 -18.70 3.67 -3.86
N THR A 210 -19.35 3.97 -2.73
CA THR A 210 -20.23 3.04 -2.00
C THR A 210 -21.31 2.38 -2.87
N SER A 211 -21.91 3.12 -3.82
CA SER A 211 -22.94 2.58 -4.72
C SER A 211 -22.40 1.68 -5.83
N ALA A 212 -21.10 1.69 -6.09
CA ALA A 212 -20.45 0.92 -7.14
C ALA A 212 -19.62 -0.27 -6.60
N LEU A 213 -19.23 -0.25 -5.33
CA LEU A 213 -18.39 -1.31 -4.73
C LEU A 213 -18.96 -2.71 -4.95
N THR A 214 -20.27 -2.91 -4.78
CA THR A 214 -20.90 -4.23 -5.01
C THR A 214 -20.83 -4.68 -6.47
N GLN A 215 -20.88 -3.75 -7.42
CA GLN A 215 -20.77 -4.08 -8.85
C GLN A 215 -19.35 -4.51 -9.23
N PHE A 216 -18.34 -3.89 -8.62
CA PHE A 216 -16.92 -4.13 -8.90
C PHE A 216 -16.25 -5.01 -7.84
N HIS A 217 -17.03 -5.75 -7.05
CA HIS A 217 -16.51 -6.71 -6.09
C HIS A 217 -15.95 -7.94 -6.82
N LEU A 218 -14.70 -8.29 -6.52
CA LEU A 218 -13.98 -9.39 -7.16
C LEU A 218 -13.96 -10.63 -6.29
N ALA A 219 -13.55 -10.47 -5.04
CA ALA A 219 -13.32 -11.56 -4.12
C ALA A 219 -13.45 -11.12 -2.66
N ALA A 220 -13.64 -12.11 -1.79
CA ALA A 220 -13.68 -11.93 -0.35
C ALA A 220 -12.97 -13.13 0.31
N SER A 221 -12.18 -12.88 1.34
CA SER A 221 -11.38 -13.94 1.98
C SER A 221 -11.24 -13.75 3.49
N ASP A 222 -11.20 -14.88 4.22
CA ASP A 222 -10.84 -14.93 5.63
C ASP A 222 -9.39 -15.43 5.86
N SER A 223 -8.75 -15.88 4.79
CA SER A 223 -7.53 -16.70 4.87
C SER A 223 -6.47 -16.33 3.84
N SER A 224 -6.67 -15.29 3.04
CA SER A 224 -5.68 -14.84 2.06
C SER A 224 -5.81 -13.34 1.76
N ALA A 225 -4.71 -12.72 1.34
CA ALA A 225 -4.65 -11.32 0.93
C ALA A 225 -3.58 -11.12 -0.15
N LEU A 226 -3.81 -10.18 -1.07
CA LEU A 226 -2.76 -9.60 -1.90
C LEU A 226 -1.79 -8.83 -1.01
N GLY A 227 -0.48 -9.08 -1.17
CA GLY A 227 0.55 -8.65 -0.21
C GLY A 227 0.60 -9.48 1.07
N GLY A 228 -0.17 -10.57 1.13
CA GLY A 228 -0.12 -11.58 2.18
C GLY A 228 -0.31 -11.04 3.59
N ASP A 229 0.42 -11.64 4.52
CA ASP A 229 0.35 -11.25 5.92
C ASP A 229 0.82 -9.80 6.15
N LEU A 230 1.75 -9.26 5.35
CA LEU A 230 2.23 -7.88 5.54
C LEU A 230 1.09 -6.88 5.28
N ALA A 231 0.40 -6.99 4.15
CA ALA A 231 -0.73 -6.11 3.85
C ALA A 231 -1.85 -6.21 4.89
N TYR A 232 -2.17 -7.45 5.30
CA TYR A 232 -3.20 -7.69 6.30
C TYR A 232 -2.82 -7.17 7.69
N GLN A 233 -1.61 -7.41 8.17
CA GLN A 233 -1.17 -6.95 9.49
C GLN A 233 -0.99 -5.43 9.54
N TYR A 234 -0.44 -4.80 8.49
CA TYR A 234 -0.40 -3.34 8.40
C TYR A 234 -1.82 -2.78 8.41
N GLY A 235 -2.70 -3.30 7.55
CA GLY A 235 -4.08 -2.84 7.45
C GLY A 235 -4.87 -2.98 8.77
N LYS A 236 -4.56 -4.00 9.56
CA LYS A 236 -5.23 -4.26 10.85
C LYS A 236 -4.64 -3.46 12.01
N ASN A 237 -3.31 -3.33 12.08
CA ASN A 237 -2.62 -2.87 13.27
C ASN A 237 -1.97 -1.49 13.12
N GLY A 238 -1.87 -0.95 11.90
CA GLY A 238 -1.17 0.31 11.65
C GLY A 238 0.35 0.20 11.61
N SER A 239 0.91 -1.01 11.73
CA SER A 239 2.35 -1.24 11.82
C SER A 239 2.68 -2.72 11.58
N LEU A 240 3.90 -2.99 11.12
CA LEU A 240 4.49 -4.32 11.04
C LEU A 240 5.40 -4.66 12.22
N SER A 241 5.45 -3.79 13.24
CA SER A 241 6.34 -3.93 14.38
C SER A 241 6.23 -5.31 15.03
N GLY A 242 7.38 -5.97 15.18
CA GLY A 242 7.48 -7.28 15.78
C GLY A 242 7.26 -8.47 14.85
N ILE A 243 6.90 -8.25 13.57
CA ILE A 243 6.96 -9.32 12.56
C ILE A 243 8.43 -9.71 12.34
N GLY A 244 8.71 -11.01 12.29
CA GLY A 244 10.03 -11.56 12.04
C GLY A 244 10.53 -11.24 10.63
N LEU A 245 11.79 -10.81 10.52
CA LEU A 245 12.40 -10.43 9.25
C LEU A 245 12.36 -11.59 8.23
N ALA A 246 12.66 -12.81 8.67
CA ALA A 246 12.62 -14.00 7.81
C ALA A 246 11.20 -14.28 7.27
N SER A 247 10.18 -14.11 8.12
CA SER A 247 8.78 -14.28 7.67
C SER A 247 8.39 -13.22 6.65
N ALA A 248 8.83 -11.98 6.83
CA ALA A 248 8.56 -10.92 5.87
C ALA A 248 9.31 -11.15 4.55
N GLN A 249 10.57 -11.60 4.60
CA GLN A 249 11.36 -12.00 3.43
C GLN A 249 10.70 -13.14 2.65
N ASP A 250 10.18 -14.16 3.33
CA ASP A 250 9.46 -15.27 2.69
C ASP A 250 8.19 -14.79 1.98
N ILE A 251 7.50 -13.78 2.52
CA ILE A 251 6.27 -13.23 1.92
C ILE A 251 6.61 -12.46 0.64
N ILE A 252 7.57 -11.54 0.70
CA ILE A 252 7.96 -10.69 -0.44
C ILE A 252 8.70 -11.50 -1.50
N GLY A 253 9.50 -12.49 -1.09
CA GLY A 253 10.25 -13.37 -1.99
C GLY A 253 9.42 -14.44 -2.70
N ASP A 254 8.11 -14.52 -2.42
CA ASP A 254 7.21 -15.41 -3.12
C ASP A 254 7.11 -15.01 -4.60
N ALA A 255 7.28 -15.98 -5.51
CA ALA A 255 7.22 -15.74 -6.95
C ALA A 255 5.86 -15.23 -7.45
N GLN A 256 4.82 -15.29 -6.63
CA GLN A 256 3.47 -14.78 -6.90
C GLN A 256 3.11 -13.58 -6.02
N PHE A 257 4.08 -12.99 -5.29
CA PHE A 257 3.87 -11.78 -4.50
C PHE A 257 3.25 -10.68 -5.38
N GLY A 258 2.22 -10.02 -4.84
CA GLY A 258 1.39 -9.01 -5.51
C GLY A 258 0.52 -9.50 -6.67
N ALA A 259 0.84 -10.64 -7.29
CA ALA A 259 0.10 -11.23 -8.40
C ALA A 259 -1.06 -12.13 -7.95
N GLN A 260 -0.89 -12.81 -6.81
CA GLN A 260 -1.89 -13.71 -6.23
C GLN A 260 -2.01 -13.46 -4.73
N ALA A 261 -3.20 -13.72 -4.19
CA ALA A 261 -3.42 -13.64 -2.76
C ALA A 261 -2.63 -14.76 -2.05
N GLN A 262 -1.81 -14.40 -1.08
CA GLN A 262 -1.05 -15.34 -0.27
C GLN A 262 -1.85 -15.73 0.98
N ALA A 263 -1.68 -16.97 1.45
CA ALA A 263 -2.38 -17.46 2.62
C ALA A 263 -1.94 -16.72 3.90
N LEU A 264 -2.92 -16.33 4.72
CA LEU A 264 -2.68 -15.66 6.00
C LEU A 264 -2.32 -16.67 7.08
N LYS A 265 -1.30 -16.33 7.87
CA LYS A 265 -0.81 -17.10 9.01
C LYS A 265 -1.28 -16.47 10.33
N PRO A 266 -1.41 -17.26 11.42
CA PRO A 266 -1.60 -16.70 12.75
C PRO A 266 -0.44 -15.76 13.12
N LEU A 267 -0.75 -14.63 13.76
CA LEU A 267 0.26 -13.62 14.14
C LEU A 267 1.43 -14.22 14.95
N SER A 268 1.15 -15.19 15.82
CA SER A 268 2.20 -15.86 16.61
C SER A 268 3.27 -16.54 15.76
N GLY A 269 2.90 -17.05 14.58
CA GLY A 269 3.83 -17.66 13.63
C GLY A 269 4.61 -16.64 12.79
N LEU A 270 4.12 -15.40 12.71
CA LEU A 270 4.80 -14.29 12.03
C LEU A 270 5.83 -13.60 12.92
N GLN A 271 5.73 -13.77 14.25
CA GLN A 271 6.59 -13.11 15.24
C GLN A 271 7.78 -13.99 15.64
N GLU A 272 8.02 -15.09 14.93
CA GLU A 272 9.18 -15.95 15.14
C GLU A 272 10.48 -15.26 14.69
N GLY A 273 11.63 -15.78 15.16
CA GLY A 273 12.95 -15.23 14.82
C GLY A 273 13.43 -14.10 15.74
N ALA A 274 14.76 -13.91 15.77
CA ALA A 274 15.43 -12.95 16.65
C ALA A 274 15.46 -11.53 16.08
N VAL A 275 15.43 -11.37 14.76
CA VAL A 275 15.39 -10.07 14.06
C VAL A 275 13.96 -9.80 13.61
N ARG A 276 13.47 -8.60 13.88
CA ARG A 276 12.08 -8.20 13.66
C ARG A 276 12.02 -6.80 13.05
N LEU A 277 10.95 -6.54 12.32
CA LEU A 277 10.61 -5.23 11.78
C LEU A 277 10.23 -4.26 12.90
N GLY A 278 10.44 -2.97 12.64
CA GLY A 278 10.21 -1.82 13.52
C GLY A 278 8.76 -1.44 13.67
#